data_AF-A0A835I0V9-F1
#
_entry.id   AF-A0A835I0V9-F1
#
_cell.length_a   1.000
_cell.length_b   1.000
_cell.length_c   1.000
_cell.angle_alpha   90.00
_cell.angle_beta   90.00
_cell.angle_gamma   90.00
#
_symmetry.space_group_name_H-M   'P 1'
#
loop_
_entity.id
_entity.type
_entity.pdbx_description
1 polymer ?
#
loop_
_entity_poly.entity_id
_entity_poly.type
_entity_poly.pdbx_seq_one_letter_code
_entity_poly.pdbx_strand_id
1 'polypeptide(L)'
;MEPNIALLSDNGVRKHNIIKLFMLNPWTLASRNDRFRTIVEEIKEMGFDSRSLMFIQAIVSRSGMSKTRWEERWALMHKLGFSHAESLSMFKKHPRGFVLSKENVECRVEFFTVKQKFELSDIAKNSVILALALEKRIIPRCNVLEELYSNGLIGSRNASSITSALKLIEKKFVEKFVTKYQDVLPQIVSAYKSQIRLAELKEEDGITRCRKCDYVSLPFFIAYVFLVELKFKSHL
;
A
#
# COMPACT_ATOMS: atom_id res chain seq x y z
N MET A 1 -20.56 -17.86 -1.91
CA MET A 1 -20.24 -16.49 -2.40
C MET A 1 -21.51 -15.70 -2.71
N GLU A 2 -22.52 -16.30 -3.34
CA GLU A 2 -23.75 -15.61 -3.76
C GLU A 2 -24.42 -14.73 -2.69
N PRO A 3 -24.59 -15.17 -1.42
CA PRO A 3 -25.22 -14.31 -0.41
C PRO A 3 -24.42 -13.04 -0.11
N ASN A 4 -23.08 -13.11 -0.17
CA ASN A 4 -22.20 -11.95 0.02
C ASN A 4 -22.22 -11.02 -1.20
N ILE A 5 -22.39 -11.55 -2.40
CA ILE A 5 -22.56 -10.76 -3.63
C ILE A 5 -23.91 -10.02 -3.60
N ALA A 6 -24.98 -10.72 -3.21
CA ALA A 6 -26.30 -10.12 -3.01
C ALA A 6 -26.23 -9.00 -1.97
N LEU A 7 -25.62 -9.26 -0.81
CA LEU A 7 -25.43 -8.24 0.23
C LEU A 7 -24.73 -6.98 -0.30
N LEU A 8 -23.65 -7.12 -1.08
CA LEU A 8 -22.97 -5.96 -1.67
C LEU A 8 -23.89 -5.20 -2.63
N SER A 9 -24.65 -5.92 -3.45
CA SER A 9 -25.59 -5.33 -4.41
C SER A 9 -26.70 -4.55 -3.69
N ASP A 10 -27.28 -5.14 -2.64
CA ASP A 10 -28.31 -4.52 -1.80
C ASP A 10 -27.80 -3.27 -1.07
N ASN A 11 -26.49 -3.22 -0.79
CA ASN A 11 -25.81 -2.05 -0.21
C ASN A 11 -25.35 -1.02 -1.26
N GLY A 12 -25.80 -1.14 -2.50
CA GLY A 12 -25.55 -0.17 -3.57
C GLY A 12 -24.14 -0.25 -4.18
N VAL A 13 -23.42 -1.35 -3.96
CA VAL A 13 -22.09 -1.55 -4.57
C VAL A 13 -22.26 -1.81 -6.07
N ARG A 14 -21.54 -1.05 -6.89
CA ARG A 14 -21.56 -1.20 -8.35
C ARG A 14 -21.04 -2.58 -8.76
N LYS A 15 -21.67 -3.22 -9.76
CA LYS A 15 -21.26 -4.54 -10.28
C LYS A 15 -19.76 -4.61 -10.61
N HIS A 16 -19.21 -3.58 -11.27
CA HIS A 16 -17.78 -3.56 -11.60
C HIS A 16 -16.85 -3.52 -10.37
N ASN A 17 -17.31 -2.99 -9.24
CA ASN A 17 -16.57 -2.98 -7.98
C ASN A 17 -16.63 -4.35 -7.29
N ILE A 18 -17.74 -5.09 -7.42
CA ILE A 18 -17.84 -6.49 -6.98
C ILE A 18 -16.89 -7.37 -7.78
N ILE A 19 -16.82 -7.17 -9.11
CA ILE A 19 -15.83 -7.84 -9.97
C ILE A 19 -14.41 -7.50 -9.47
N LYS A 20 -14.10 -6.22 -9.24
CA LYS A 20 -12.78 -5.85 -8.69
C LYS A 20 -12.50 -6.51 -7.34
N LEU A 21 -13.49 -6.65 -6.45
CA LEU A 21 -13.31 -7.39 -5.19
C LEU A 21 -12.91 -8.84 -5.47
N PHE A 22 -13.64 -9.52 -6.36
CA PHE A 22 -13.32 -10.89 -6.75
C PHE A 22 -11.90 -11.02 -7.32
N MET A 23 -11.48 -10.08 -8.15
CA MET A 23 -10.13 -10.04 -8.73
C MET A 23 -9.04 -9.76 -7.69
N LEU A 24 -9.36 -8.96 -6.67
CA LEU A 24 -8.42 -8.60 -5.60
C LEU A 24 -8.26 -9.73 -4.59
N ASN A 25 -9.37 -10.30 -4.13
CA ASN A 25 -9.39 -11.37 -3.13
C ASN A 25 -10.72 -12.15 -3.18
N PRO A 26 -10.82 -13.24 -3.96
CA PRO A 26 -12.07 -14.00 -4.08
C PRO A 26 -12.49 -14.62 -2.74
N TRP A 27 -11.54 -14.93 -1.85
CA TRP A 27 -11.81 -15.48 -0.52
C TRP A 27 -12.62 -14.54 0.38
N THR A 28 -12.57 -13.23 0.12
CA THR A 28 -13.40 -12.27 0.84
C THR A 28 -14.90 -12.54 0.59
N LEU A 29 -15.29 -12.87 -0.65
CA LEU A 29 -16.68 -13.24 -0.98
C LEU A 29 -17.04 -14.66 -0.51
N ALA A 30 -16.06 -15.55 -0.35
CA ALA A 30 -16.28 -16.90 0.17
C ALA A 30 -16.34 -16.97 1.70
N SER A 31 -16.07 -15.87 2.41
CA SER A 31 -16.10 -15.84 3.87
C SER A 31 -17.51 -16.06 4.42
N ARG A 32 -17.60 -16.48 5.70
CA ARG A 32 -18.89 -16.70 6.37
C ARG A 32 -19.76 -15.44 6.28
N ASN A 33 -21.03 -15.62 5.93
CA ASN A 33 -21.95 -14.52 5.61
C ASN A 33 -22.19 -13.58 6.82
N ASP A 34 -22.26 -14.13 8.04
CA ASP A 34 -22.41 -13.36 9.28
C ASP A 34 -21.23 -12.41 9.50
N ARG A 35 -20.00 -12.95 9.41
CA ARG A 35 -18.77 -12.16 9.53
C ARG A 35 -18.65 -11.13 8.40
N PHE A 36 -18.98 -11.52 7.17
CA PHE A 36 -18.91 -10.62 6.02
C PHE A 36 -19.87 -9.44 6.18
N ARG A 37 -21.10 -9.69 6.66
CA ARG A 37 -22.09 -8.66 6.97
C ARG A 37 -21.58 -7.67 8.01
N THR A 38 -21.05 -8.14 9.13
CA THR A 38 -20.47 -7.28 10.16
C THR A 38 -19.36 -6.39 9.58
N ILE A 39 -18.50 -6.94 8.71
CA ILE A 39 -17.44 -6.15 8.07
C ILE A 39 -18.03 -5.07 7.16
N VAL A 40 -19.05 -5.39 6.36
CA VAL A 40 -19.71 -4.41 5.48
C VAL A 40 -20.34 -3.29 6.31
N GLU A 41 -20.97 -3.61 7.42
CA GLU A 41 -21.57 -2.64 8.36
C GLU A 41 -20.50 -1.77 9.04
N GLU A 42 -19.45 -2.36 9.62
CA GLU A 42 -18.31 -1.64 10.22
C GLU A 42 -17.71 -0.63 9.23
N ILE A 43 -17.49 -1.02 7.96
CA ILE A 43 -16.92 -0.14 6.94
C ILE A 43 -17.91 0.95 6.51
N LYS A 44 -19.22 0.69 6.50
CA LYS A 44 -20.23 1.73 6.23
C LYS A 44 -20.29 2.76 7.36
N GLU A 45 -20.23 2.33 8.62
CA GLU A 45 -20.23 3.20 9.80
C GLU A 45 -19.02 4.14 9.82
N MET A 46 -17.88 3.71 9.27
CA MET A 46 -16.69 4.56 9.02
C MET A 46 -16.91 5.64 7.93
N GLY A 47 -18.10 5.69 7.33
CA GLY A 47 -18.53 6.71 6.37
C GLY A 47 -17.90 6.53 4.99
N PHE A 48 -17.61 5.30 4.56
CA PHE A 48 -17.21 5.04 3.18
C PHE A 48 -18.43 5.08 2.24
N ASP A 49 -18.26 5.67 1.06
CA ASP A 49 -19.26 5.57 -0.01
C ASP A 49 -19.22 4.17 -0.62
N SER A 50 -20.33 3.42 -0.53
CA SER A 50 -20.45 2.06 -1.05
C SER A 50 -20.25 1.96 -2.57
N ARG A 51 -20.40 3.07 -3.29
CA ARG A 51 -20.16 3.15 -4.74
C ARG A 51 -18.68 3.34 -5.10
N SER A 52 -17.83 3.64 -4.12
CA SER A 52 -16.39 3.89 -4.31
C SER A 52 -15.58 2.59 -4.36
N LEU A 53 -14.45 2.62 -5.07
CA LEU A 53 -13.48 1.52 -5.02
C LEU A 53 -12.82 1.39 -3.63
N MET A 54 -12.73 2.50 -2.88
CA MET A 54 -12.14 2.48 -1.54
C MET A 54 -12.98 1.66 -0.56
N PHE A 55 -14.31 1.62 -0.73
CA PHE A 55 -15.18 0.73 0.04
C PHE A 55 -14.79 -0.74 -0.14
N ILE A 56 -14.57 -1.18 -1.38
CA ILE A 56 -14.10 -2.53 -1.69
C ILE A 56 -12.72 -2.80 -1.09
N GLN A 57 -11.79 -1.87 -1.25
CA GLN A 57 -10.44 -2.01 -0.72
C GLN A 57 -10.45 -2.10 0.82
N ALA A 58 -11.33 -1.36 1.48
CA ALA A 58 -11.52 -1.41 2.93
C ALA A 58 -12.10 -2.75 3.38
N ILE A 59 -13.13 -3.27 2.70
CA ILE A 59 -13.69 -4.60 2.98
C ILE A 59 -12.61 -5.68 2.85
N VAL A 60 -11.83 -5.67 1.76
CA VAL A 60 -10.76 -6.65 1.54
C VAL A 60 -9.69 -6.53 2.63
N SER A 61 -9.28 -5.30 2.98
CA SER A 61 -8.28 -5.06 4.02
C SER A 61 -8.75 -5.57 5.39
N ARG A 62 -9.99 -5.24 5.77
CA ARG A 62 -10.60 -5.67 7.03
C ARG A 62 -10.82 -7.19 7.10
N SER A 63 -11.21 -7.80 5.98
CA SER A 63 -11.45 -9.24 5.87
C SER A 63 -10.18 -10.08 6.04
N GLY A 64 -9.03 -9.52 5.66
CA GLY A 64 -7.71 -10.13 5.85
C GLY A 64 -7.25 -10.23 7.32
N MET A 65 -7.99 -9.66 8.27
CA MET A 65 -7.61 -9.58 9.68
C MET A 65 -8.67 -10.21 10.60
N SER A 66 -8.21 -10.75 11.74
CA SER A 66 -9.08 -11.06 12.87
C SER A 66 -9.56 -9.76 13.54
N LYS A 67 -10.66 -9.83 14.30
CA LYS A 67 -11.18 -8.68 15.06
C LYS A 67 -10.12 -8.11 16.01
N THR A 68 -9.43 -8.97 16.76
CA THR A 68 -8.31 -8.56 17.63
C THR A 68 -7.22 -7.83 16.87
N ARG A 69 -6.75 -8.38 15.73
CA ARG A 69 -5.73 -7.71 14.92
C ARG A 69 -6.20 -6.37 14.38
N TRP A 70 -7.49 -6.24 14.09
CA TRP A 70 -8.10 -5.00 13.64
C TRP A 70 -8.09 -3.92 14.73
N GLU A 71 -8.53 -4.25 15.94
CA GLU A 71 -8.52 -3.36 17.11
C GLU A 71 -7.08 -2.93 17.46
N GLU A 72 -6.15 -3.86 17.43
CA GLU A 72 -4.72 -3.59 17.63
C GLU A 72 -4.14 -2.62 16.59
N ARG A 73 -4.71 -2.51 15.38
CA ARG A 73 -4.25 -1.50 14.40
C ARG A 73 -4.60 -0.10 14.86
N TRP A 74 -5.82 0.12 15.33
CA TRP A 74 -6.23 1.42 15.83
C TRP A 74 -5.43 1.81 17.07
N ALA A 75 -5.21 0.85 17.99
CA ALA A 75 -4.36 1.06 19.15
C ALA A 75 -2.91 1.38 18.77
N LEU A 76 -2.35 0.71 17.75
CA LEU A 76 -1.01 1.02 17.25
C LEU A 76 -0.92 2.44 16.68
N MET A 77 -1.89 2.86 15.85
CA MET A 77 -1.88 4.21 15.29
C MET A 77 -1.95 5.27 16.38
N HIS A 78 -2.77 5.04 17.41
CA HIS A 78 -2.84 5.90 18.59
C HIS A 78 -1.51 5.93 19.36
N LYS A 79 -0.88 4.77 19.60
CA LYS A 79 0.44 4.66 20.24
C LYS A 79 1.52 5.41 19.46
N LEU A 80 1.43 5.42 18.13
CA LEU A 80 2.31 6.16 17.23
C LEU A 80 2.03 7.68 17.20
N GLY A 81 1.02 8.15 17.92
CA GLY A 81 0.70 9.57 18.06
C GLY A 81 -0.34 10.10 17.07
N PHE A 82 -0.94 9.25 16.23
CA PHE A 82 -2.02 9.68 15.35
C PHE A 82 -3.34 9.77 16.11
N SER A 83 -4.10 10.85 15.88
CA SER A 83 -5.48 10.92 16.36
C SER A 83 -6.36 9.87 15.68
N HIS A 84 -7.52 9.57 16.28
CA HIS A 84 -8.51 8.69 15.66
C HIS A 84 -8.97 9.23 14.30
N ALA A 85 -9.20 10.54 14.19
CA ALA A 85 -9.61 11.20 12.96
C ALA A 85 -8.54 11.11 11.85
N GLU A 86 -7.27 11.30 12.19
CA GLU A 86 -6.16 11.12 11.24
C GLU A 86 -6.06 9.66 10.80
N SER A 87 -6.09 8.73 11.75
CA SER A 87 -6.03 7.29 11.46
C SER A 87 -7.16 6.86 10.53
N LEU A 88 -8.38 7.34 10.78
CA LEU A 88 -9.55 7.07 9.95
C LEU A 88 -9.38 7.68 8.55
N SER A 89 -8.91 8.93 8.47
CA SER A 89 -8.60 9.59 7.19
C SER A 89 -7.55 8.81 6.38
N MET A 90 -6.50 8.33 7.05
CA MET A 90 -5.44 7.51 6.43
C MET A 90 -6.00 6.19 5.91
N PHE A 91 -6.83 5.50 6.71
CA PHE A 91 -7.48 4.26 6.31
C PHE A 91 -8.43 4.47 5.12
N LYS A 92 -9.23 5.54 5.13
CA LYS A 92 -10.15 5.86 4.03
C LYS A 92 -9.43 6.15 2.71
N LYS A 93 -8.28 6.82 2.75
CA LYS A 93 -7.47 7.10 1.56
C LYS A 93 -6.73 5.86 1.07
N HIS A 94 -6.17 5.08 1.99
CA HIS A 94 -5.27 3.97 1.66
C HIS A 94 -5.48 2.76 2.59
N PRO A 95 -6.58 1.99 2.43
CA PRO A 95 -6.89 0.86 3.31
C PRO A 95 -5.77 -0.18 3.40
N ARG A 96 -5.04 -0.39 2.30
CA ARG A 96 -3.92 -1.33 2.22
C ARG A 96 -2.75 -0.98 3.15
N GLY A 97 -2.58 0.29 3.52
CA GLY A 97 -1.54 0.66 4.49
C GLY A 97 -1.77 0.01 5.87
N PHE A 98 -3.04 -0.26 6.21
CA PHE A 98 -3.43 -0.82 7.51
C PHE A 98 -3.26 -2.34 7.61
N VAL A 99 -2.95 -3.04 6.51
CA VAL A 99 -2.71 -4.49 6.55
C VAL A 99 -1.26 -4.89 6.83
N LEU A 100 -0.31 -3.95 6.71
CA LEU A 100 1.13 -4.17 6.98
C LEU A 100 1.38 -4.63 8.42
N SER A 101 2.40 -5.42 8.72
CA SER A 101 2.70 -5.83 10.11
C SER A 101 2.95 -4.65 11.06
N LYS A 102 2.81 -4.83 12.37
CA LYS A 102 2.98 -3.73 13.35
C LYS A 102 4.39 -3.13 13.23
N GLU A 103 5.38 -4.02 13.17
CA GLU A 103 6.80 -3.71 13.07
C GLU A 103 7.10 -2.92 11.79
N ASN A 104 6.45 -3.29 10.67
CA ASN A 104 6.58 -2.55 9.41
C ASN A 104 6.02 -1.13 9.50
N VAL A 105 4.89 -0.94 10.17
CA VAL A 105 4.29 0.40 10.34
C VAL A 105 5.16 1.24 11.26
N GLU A 106 5.58 0.70 12.41
CA GLU A 106 6.47 1.39 13.36
C GLU A 106 7.77 1.82 12.68
N CYS A 107 8.45 0.90 11.98
CA CYS A 107 9.69 1.20 11.26
C CYS A 107 9.52 2.29 10.20
N ARG A 108 8.40 2.27 9.45
CA ARG A 108 8.14 3.31 8.41
C ARG A 108 7.85 4.66 9.03
N VAL A 109 7.07 4.71 10.11
CA VAL A 109 6.78 5.96 10.81
C VAL A 109 8.06 6.53 11.40
N GLU A 110 8.87 5.71 12.08
CA GLU A 110 10.17 6.12 12.62
C GLU A 110 11.11 6.62 11.51
N PHE A 111 11.18 5.92 10.36
CA PHE A 111 11.99 6.38 9.23
C PHE A 111 11.59 7.79 8.79
N PHE A 112 10.28 8.06 8.64
CA PHE A 112 9.84 9.37 8.20
C PHE A 112 10.03 10.46 9.26
N THR A 113 9.73 10.19 10.53
CA THR A 113 9.85 11.19 11.60
C THR A 113 11.31 11.44 12.00
N VAL A 114 12.10 10.38 12.19
CA VAL A 114 13.48 10.48 12.68
C VAL A 114 14.46 10.82 11.57
N LYS A 115 14.42 10.09 10.45
CA LYS A 115 15.38 10.28 9.35
C LYS A 115 14.93 11.40 8.42
N GLN A 116 13.68 11.36 7.96
CA GLN A 116 13.19 12.35 6.99
C GLN A 116 12.71 13.66 7.63
N LYS A 117 12.58 13.72 8.97
CA LYS A 117 12.13 14.89 9.74
C LYS A 117 10.71 15.34 9.38
N PHE A 118 9.83 14.38 9.12
CA PHE A 118 8.41 14.65 8.87
C PHE A 118 7.66 14.83 10.18
N GLU A 119 6.68 15.72 10.17
CA GLU A 119 5.66 15.73 11.21
C GLU A 119 4.68 14.57 10.97
N LEU A 120 4.03 14.07 12.03
CA LEU A 120 2.99 13.04 11.90
C LEU A 120 1.87 13.50 10.95
N SER A 121 1.54 14.79 10.97
CA SER A 121 0.53 15.36 10.07
C SER A 121 0.91 15.27 8.59
N ASP A 122 2.21 15.30 8.25
CA ASP A 122 2.68 15.12 6.88
C ASP A 122 2.47 13.69 6.39
N ILE A 123 2.72 12.73 7.29
CA ILE A 123 2.47 11.30 7.05
C ILE A 123 0.97 11.05 6.89
N ALA A 124 0.14 11.63 7.77
CA ALA A 124 -1.31 11.50 7.72
C ALA A 124 -1.91 12.06 6.41
N LYS A 125 -1.39 13.20 5.94
CA LYS A 125 -1.77 13.79 4.64
C LYS A 125 -1.37 12.90 3.46
N ASN A 126 -0.28 12.13 3.59
CA ASN A 126 0.33 11.34 2.53
C ASN A 126 0.42 9.83 2.82
N SER A 127 -0.58 9.23 3.47
CA SER A 127 -0.47 7.86 4.00
C SER A 127 -0.16 6.76 2.98
N VAL A 128 -0.30 7.02 1.67
CA VAL A 128 0.19 6.11 0.62
C VAL A 128 1.68 5.79 0.74
N ILE A 129 2.50 6.69 1.28
CA ILE A 129 3.94 6.44 1.44
C ILE A 129 4.21 5.27 2.38
N LEU A 130 3.33 5.07 3.36
CA LEU A 130 3.40 3.93 4.26
C LEU A 130 3.08 2.62 3.55
N ALA A 131 2.52 2.61 2.34
CA ALA A 131 2.25 1.39 1.57
C ALA A 131 3.32 1.09 0.51
N LEU A 132 4.32 1.97 0.31
CA LEU A 132 5.40 1.75 -0.66
C LEU A 132 6.44 0.76 -0.12
N ALA A 133 7.19 0.10 -1.01
CA ALA A 133 8.27 -0.80 -0.60
C ALA A 133 9.40 0.00 0.06
N LEU A 134 9.69 -0.27 1.34
CA LEU A 134 10.67 0.48 2.11
C LEU A 134 12.07 0.37 1.47
N GLU A 135 12.61 -0.85 1.40
CA GLU A 135 13.97 -1.09 0.91
C GLU A 135 14.11 -0.89 -0.60
N LYS A 136 13.12 -1.30 -1.39
CA LYS A 136 13.19 -1.24 -2.86
C LYS A 136 12.82 0.11 -3.45
N ARG A 137 12.13 0.99 -2.71
CA ARG A 137 11.60 2.25 -3.25
C ARG A 137 11.81 3.46 -2.35
N ILE A 138 11.52 3.37 -1.06
CA ILE A 138 11.60 4.55 -0.19
C ILE A 138 13.07 4.92 0.03
N ILE A 139 13.89 4.00 0.53
CA ILE A 139 15.29 4.29 0.89
C ILE A 139 16.12 4.71 -0.33
N PRO A 140 16.12 3.99 -1.47
CA PRO A 140 16.96 4.35 -2.62
C PRO A 140 16.62 5.75 -3.16
N ARG A 141 15.34 6.11 -3.13
CA ARG A 141 14.86 7.41 -3.62
C ARG A 141 15.15 8.53 -2.63
N CYS A 142 15.01 8.28 -1.32
CA CYS A 142 15.40 9.24 -0.30
C CYS A 142 16.89 9.56 -0.38
N ASN A 143 17.76 8.57 -0.57
CA ASN A 143 19.20 8.80 -0.74
C ASN A 143 19.52 9.69 -1.95
N VAL A 144 18.92 9.40 -3.11
CA VAL A 144 19.11 10.24 -4.30
C VAL A 144 18.65 11.67 -4.02
N LEU A 145 17.49 11.84 -3.38
CA LEU A 145 16.98 13.17 -3.04
C LEU A 145 17.90 13.89 -2.04
N GLU A 146 18.41 13.21 -1.02
CA GLU A 146 19.34 13.75 -0.03
C GLU A 146 20.62 14.25 -0.69
N GLU A 147 21.19 13.48 -1.61
CA GLU A 147 22.37 13.87 -2.37
C GLU A 147 22.09 15.12 -3.24
N LEU A 148 20.94 15.15 -3.94
CA LEU A 148 20.55 16.31 -4.75
C LEU A 148 20.28 17.58 -3.92
N TYR A 149 19.65 17.45 -2.74
CA TYR A 149 19.42 18.59 -1.83
C TYR A 149 20.73 19.11 -1.27
N SER A 150 21.64 18.21 -0.87
CA SER A 150 22.93 18.59 -0.27
C SER A 150 23.84 19.33 -1.26
N ASN A 151 23.69 19.07 -2.55
CA ASN A 151 24.41 19.75 -3.63
C ASN A 151 23.62 20.93 -4.25
N GLY A 152 22.46 21.30 -3.70
CA GLY A 152 21.66 22.44 -4.18
C GLY A 152 21.09 22.29 -5.59
N LEU A 153 20.97 21.06 -6.12
CA LEU A 153 20.56 20.78 -7.50
C LEU A 153 19.04 20.77 -7.73
N ILE A 154 18.28 20.76 -6.64
CA ILE A 154 16.82 20.81 -6.62
C ILE A 154 16.35 21.81 -5.56
N GLY A 155 15.09 22.24 -5.64
CA GLY A 155 14.51 23.26 -4.75
C GLY A 155 14.46 22.83 -3.28
N SER A 156 13.80 23.61 -2.43
CA SER A 156 13.82 23.39 -0.97
C SER A 156 13.27 22.02 -0.54
N ARG A 157 13.96 21.40 0.42
CA ARG A 157 13.56 20.14 1.05
C ARG A 157 12.31 20.33 1.91
N ASN A 158 11.25 19.57 1.61
CA ASN A 158 10.05 19.52 2.43
C ASN A 158 9.29 18.19 2.22
N ALA A 159 8.34 17.89 3.11
CA ALA A 159 7.60 16.62 3.05
C ALA A 159 6.81 16.46 1.74
N SER A 160 6.24 17.54 1.19
CA SER A 160 5.47 17.47 -0.06
C SER A 160 6.34 17.10 -1.26
N SER A 161 7.54 17.68 -1.38
CA SER A 161 8.46 17.39 -2.48
C SER A 161 9.00 15.95 -2.41
N ILE A 162 9.39 15.49 -1.22
CA ILE A 162 9.84 14.10 -1.01
C ILE A 162 8.71 13.11 -1.30
N THR A 163 7.53 13.30 -0.70
CA THR A 163 6.40 12.37 -0.90
C THR A 163 5.96 12.31 -2.36
N SER A 164 6.03 13.42 -3.10
CA SER A 164 5.74 13.45 -4.53
C SER A 164 6.75 12.64 -5.34
N ALA A 165 8.05 12.74 -5.04
CA ALA A 165 9.10 11.98 -5.69
C ALA A 165 8.97 10.46 -5.40
N LEU A 166 8.63 10.08 -4.17
CA LEU A 166 8.41 8.68 -3.80
C LEU A 166 7.26 8.02 -4.60
N LYS A 167 6.23 8.79 -4.94
CA LYS A 167 5.03 8.30 -5.67
C LYS A 167 5.26 8.14 -7.18
N LEU A 168 6.32 8.74 -7.75
CA LEU A 168 6.58 8.65 -9.20
C LEU A 168 6.76 7.20 -9.63
N ILE A 169 6.28 6.85 -10.82
CA ILE A 169 6.68 5.57 -11.44
C ILE A 169 8.20 5.56 -11.66
N GLU A 170 8.76 4.36 -11.72
CA GLU A 170 10.21 4.13 -11.81
C GLU A 170 10.88 4.96 -12.91
N LYS A 171 10.39 4.81 -14.15
CA LYS A 171 10.89 5.55 -15.31
C LYS A 171 10.95 7.06 -15.07
N LYS A 172 9.86 7.66 -14.57
CA LYS A 172 9.78 9.09 -14.29
C LYS A 172 10.71 9.53 -13.16
N PHE A 173 10.92 8.68 -12.16
CA PHE A 173 11.87 8.98 -11.08
C PHE A 173 13.30 9.00 -11.61
N VAL A 174 13.69 7.96 -12.36
CA VAL A 174 15.03 7.82 -12.94
C VAL A 174 15.33 8.98 -13.88
N GLU A 175 14.45 9.27 -14.84
CA GLU A 175 14.63 10.38 -15.77
C GLU A 175 14.80 11.72 -15.04
N LYS A 176 13.94 11.99 -14.05
CA LYS A 176 13.88 13.30 -13.38
C LYS A 176 15.01 13.53 -12.38
N PHE A 177 15.43 12.51 -11.65
CA PHE A 177 16.32 12.65 -10.49
C PHE A 177 17.65 11.89 -10.63
N VAL A 178 17.75 10.92 -11.53
CA VAL A 178 18.99 10.15 -11.75
C VAL A 178 19.63 10.59 -13.07
N THR A 179 19.03 10.27 -14.22
CA THR A 179 19.63 10.54 -15.53
C THR A 179 19.94 12.02 -15.73
N LYS A 180 19.06 12.93 -15.28
CA LYS A 180 19.27 14.38 -15.39
C LYS A 180 20.54 14.89 -14.69
N TYR A 181 20.97 14.22 -13.62
CA TYR A 181 22.04 14.71 -12.75
C TYR A 181 23.28 13.80 -12.73
N GLN A 182 23.24 12.66 -13.44
CA GLN A 182 24.30 11.64 -13.34
C GLN A 182 25.67 12.14 -13.84
N ASP A 183 25.68 13.06 -14.81
CA ASP A 183 26.92 13.60 -15.36
C ASP A 183 27.54 14.64 -14.42
N VAL A 184 26.71 15.31 -13.61
CA VAL A 184 27.14 16.30 -12.60
C VAL A 184 27.50 15.60 -11.29
N LEU A 185 26.79 14.52 -10.96
CA LEU A 185 26.86 13.85 -9.67
C LEU A 185 26.85 12.32 -9.84
N PRO A 186 27.94 11.71 -10.34
CA PRO A 186 27.98 10.29 -10.69
C PRO A 186 27.60 9.35 -9.55
N GLN A 187 27.84 9.75 -8.29
CA GLN A 187 27.47 8.98 -7.10
C GLN A 187 25.97 8.76 -6.92
N ILE A 188 25.09 9.53 -7.56
CA ILE A 188 23.64 9.29 -7.45
C ILE A 188 23.24 7.95 -8.08
N VAL A 189 23.99 7.49 -9.09
CA VAL A 189 23.74 6.21 -9.74
C VAL A 189 24.07 5.06 -8.80
N SER A 190 25.16 5.17 -8.03
CA SER A 190 25.52 4.17 -7.02
C SER A 190 24.60 4.22 -5.80
N ALA A 191 24.19 5.41 -5.35
CA ALA A 191 23.19 5.60 -4.29
C ALA A 191 21.85 4.95 -4.64
N TYR A 192 21.45 5.01 -5.92
CA TYR A 192 20.23 4.39 -6.42
C TYR A 192 20.32 2.86 -6.54
N LYS A 193 21.41 2.35 -7.14
CA LYS A 193 21.54 0.92 -7.50
C LYS A 193 21.97 0.01 -6.36
N SER A 194 22.82 0.49 -5.44
CA SER A 194 23.40 -0.33 -4.36
C SER A 194 22.32 -0.94 -3.46
N GLN A 195 21.26 -0.19 -3.19
CA GLN A 195 20.20 -0.62 -2.30
C GLN A 195 19.12 -1.49 -2.95
N ILE A 196 18.91 -1.34 -4.26
CA ILE A 196 18.03 -2.24 -5.01
C ILE A 196 18.61 -3.65 -5.03
N ARG A 197 19.93 -3.78 -5.31
CA ARG A 197 20.63 -5.07 -5.30
C ARG A 197 20.68 -5.72 -3.92
N LEU A 198 20.90 -4.96 -2.86
CA LEU A 198 20.88 -5.51 -1.49
C LEU A 198 19.49 -6.02 -1.10
N ALA A 199 18.42 -5.37 -1.56
CA ALA A 199 17.06 -5.84 -1.34
C ALA A 199 16.72 -7.09 -2.17
N GLU A 200 17.32 -7.26 -3.36
CA GLU A 200 17.21 -8.48 -4.18
C GLU A 200 17.96 -9.66 -3.54
N LEU A 201 19.19 -9.45 -3.05
CA LEU A 201 20.00 -10.49 -2.41
C LEU A 201 19.39 -10.99 -1.09
N LYS A 202 18.76 -10.11 -0.30
CA LYS A 202 18.03 -10.52 0.93
C LYS A 202 16.83 -11.44 0.65
N GLU A 203 16.27 -11.41 -0.55
CA GLU A 203 15.20 -12.33 -0.97
C GLU A 203 15.76 -13.71 -1.35
N GLU A 204 17.02 -13.77 -1.81
CA GLU A 204 17.71 -15.02 -2.19
C GLU A 204 18.26 -15.77 -0.95
N ASP A 205 18.73 -15.06 0.08
CA ASP A 205 19.33 -15.64 1.30
C ASP A 205 18.32 -16.05 2.41
N GLY A 206 17.02 -16.08 2.13
CA GLY A 206 16.04 -16.80 2.97
C GLY A 206 15.79 -16.26 4.39
N ILE A 207 16.21 -15.04 4.76
CA ILE A 207 15.89 -14.42 6.07
C ILE A 207 15.52 -12.94 5.93
N THR A 208 14.25 -12.68 5.58
CA THR A 208 13.41 -11.64 6.23
C THR A 208 11.93 -12.01 6.07
N ARG A 209 11.48 -12.93 6.92
CA ARG A 209 10.08 -13.36 6.98
C ARG A 209 9.22 -12.29 7.66
N CYS A 210 8.41 -11.58 6.88
CA CYS A 210 7.02 -11.37 7.25
C CYS A 210 6.15 -12.38 6.48
N ARG A 211 5.92 -13.57 7.05
CA ARG A 211 5.07 -14.64 6.46
C ARG A 211 3.57 -14.26 6.29
N LYS A 212 3.22 -12.97 6.30
CA LYS A 212 1.85 -12.47 6.13
C LYS A 212 1.72 -11.33 5.12
N CYS A 213 2.82 -10.87 4.52
CA CYS A 213 2.80 -9.84 3.48
C CYS A 213 3.35 -10.34 2.14
N ASP A 214 3.05 -11.58 1.77
CA ASP A 214 3.02 -11.98 0.37
C ASP A 214 1.67 -11.56 -0.24
N TYR A 215 1.47 -10.26 -0.46
CA TYR A 215 0.59 -9.87 -1.57
C TYR A 215 1.48 -9.70 -2.78
N VAL A 216 1.79 -10.85 -3.37
CA VAL A 216 2.39 -10.98 -4.69
C VAL A 216 1.67 -9.98 -5.61
N SER A 217 2.45 -9.17 -6.30
CA SER A 217 2.04 -8.58 -7.58
C SER A 217 1.57 -9.71 -8.48
N LEU A 218 0.27 -10.04 -8.43
CA LEU A 218 -0.34 -11.25 -8.98
C LEU A 218 0.29 -11.76 -10.29
N PRO A 219 1.19 -12.77 -10.26
CA PRO A 219 1.54 -13.56 -11.43
C PRO A 219 0.56 -14.74 -11.55
N PHE A 220 -0.15 -15.10 -10.47
CA PHE A 220 -1.13 -16.18 -10.46
C PHE A 220 -2.44 -15.81 -11.18
N PHE A 221 -2.75 -14.53 -11.35
CA PHE A 221 -4.00 -14.12 -11.99
C PHE A 221 -3.96 -14.19 -13.50
N ILE A 222 -2.80 -14.00 -14.14
CA ILE A 222 -2.69 -14.20 -15.59
C ILE A 222 -2.89 -15.68 -15.91
N ALA A 223 -2.33 -16.59 -15.10
CA ALA A 223 -2.55 -18.03 -15.28
C ALA A 223 -4.02 -18.43 -15.05
N TYR A 224 -4.70 -17.88 -14.04
CA TYR A 224 -6.10 -18.20 -13.76
C TYR A 224 -7.09 -17.55 -14.74
N VAL A 225 -6.83 -16.31 -15.20
CA VAL A 225 -7.64 -15.66 -16.25
C VAL A 225 -7.46 -16.37 -17.58
N PHE A 226 -6.25 -16.80 -17.94
CA PHE A 226 -6.05 -17.65 -19.13
C PHE A 226 -6.78 -18.99 -19.00
N LEU A 227 -6.77 -19.63 -17.82
CA LEU A 227 -7.49 -20.88 -17.60
C LEU A 227 -9.03 -20.70 -17.62
N VAL A 228 -9.54 -19.56 -17.16
CA VAL A 228 -10.97 -19.25 -17.19
C VAL A 228 -11.43 -18.83 -18.59
N GLU A 229 -10.62 -18.07 -19.35
CA GLU A 229 -10.91 -17.75 -20.76
C GLU A 229 -10.84 -18.99 -21.66
N LEU A 230 -9.92 -19.93 -21.39
CA LEU A 230 -9.85 -21.20 -22.12
C LEU A 230 -11.05 -22.12 -21.81
N LYS A 231 -11.59 -22.11 -20.58
CA LYS A 231 -12.81 -22.85 -20.23
C LYS A 231 -14.10 -22.21 -20.73
N PHE A 232 -14.13 -20.89 -20.97
CA PHE A 232 -15.30 -20.22 -21.53
C PHE A 232 -15.42 -20.35 -23.05
N LYS A 233 -14.30 -20.60 -23.76
CA LYS A 233 -14.31 -20.84 -25.22
C LYS A 233 -14.65 -22.28 -25.62
N SER A 234 -14.75 -23.22 -24.69
CA SER A 234 -15.10 -24.62 -24.99
C SER A 234 -16.61 -24.95 -24.83
N HIS A 235 -17.45 -23.93 -24.58
CA HIS A 235 -18.91 -24.08 -24.43
C HIS A 235 -19.71 -23.06 -25.26
N LEU A 236 -19.15 -22.61 -26.38
CA LEU A 236 -19.87 -21.98 -27.49
C LEU A 236 -19.59 -22.75 -28.78
#